data_AF-A0A1V5A9B2-F1
#
_entry.id   AF-A0A1V5A9B2-F1
#
_cell.length_a   1.000
_cell.length_b   1.000
_cell.length_c   1.000
_cell.angle_alpha   90.00
_cell.angle_beta   90.00
_cell.angle_gamma   90.00
#
_symmetry.space_group_name_H-M   'P 1'
#
loop_
_entity.id
_entity.type
_entity.pdbx_description
1 polymer ?
#
loop_
_entity_poly.entity_id
_entity_poly.type
_entity_poly.pdbx_seq_one_letter_code
_entity_poly.pdbx_strand_id
1 'polypeptide(L)'
;MLFNSEKVQLPRDPNLTDTCNLFLKSRSLPGLLLFIAGAVLLMGIITAEIFYPAGYTTAHSEISDLGATRPPDSISFQPSASIFNATMIIGGLLLLAASLILFWTKTKWYIVLFFALVGTGILGVGLFPGDNVFFHPLFALLTFISGGLAAIVSFEMTHPPFAYLLALLGVITLFFLFFSPVFIPILGDGGTERFVAYPLIIWMIGLGGYLIGKSG
;
A
#
# COMPACT_ATOMS: atom_id res chain seq x y z
N MET A 1 36.66 -18.88 -46.41
CA MET A 1 36.63 -18.35 -45.03
C MET A 1 35.22 -18.54 -44.50
N LEU A 2 34.98 -19.59 -43.71
CA LEU A 2 33.72 -19.81 -43.01
C LEU A 2 34.02 -19.71 -41.51
N PHE A 3 33.57 -18.62 -40.88
CA PHE A 3 33.67 -18.44 -39.44
C PHE A 3 32.54 -19.25 -38.78
N ASN A 4 32.93 -20.27 -38.02
CA ASN A 4 32.03 -21.02 -37.16
C ASN A 4 31.82 -20.22 -35.87
N SER A 5 30.61 -19.69 -35.65
CA SER A 5 30.28 -18.99 -34.40
C SER A 5 29.95 -20.02 -33.32
N GLU A 6 30.93 -20.39 -32.51
CA GLU A 6 30.66 -21.13 -31.27
C GLU A 6 29.86 -20.22 -30.33
N LYS A 7 28.61 -20.58 -30.08
CA LYS A 7 27.82 -19.97 -29.01
C LYS A 7 28.47 -20.36 -27.69
N VAL A 8 29.14 -19.39 -27.06
CA VAL A 8 29.61 -19.52 -25.67
C VAL A 8 28.38 -19.71 -24.78
N GLN A 9 28.11 -20.96 -24.40
CA GLN A 9 27.16 -21.28 -23.33
C GLN A 9 27.84 -20.91 -22.01
N LEU A 10 27.49 -19.73 -21.49
CA LEU A 10 27.85 -19.38 -20.12
C LEU A 10 27.28 -20.43 -19.16
N PRO A 11 28.08 -20.98 -18.25
CA PRO A 11 27.60 -21.96 -17.28
C PRO A 11 26.51 -21.33 -16.42
N ARG A 12 25.28 -21.86 -16.53
CA ARG A 12 24.21 -21.54 -15.59
C ARG A 12 24.52 -22.25 -14.29
N ASP A 13 24.84 -21.49 -13.24
CA ASP A 13 24.98 -22.05 -11.90
C ASP A 13 23.60 -22.59 -11.45
N PRO A 14 23.47 -23.92 -11.26
CA PRO A 14 22.22 -24.53 -10.82
C PRO A 14 21.79 -24.00 -9.44
N ASN A 15 22.73 -23.64 -8.55
CA ASN A 15 22.40 -23.13 -7.22
C ASN A 15 21.74 -21.74 -7.28
N LEU A 16 22.19 -20.85 -8.16
CA LEU A 16 21.57 -19.53 -8.34
C LEU A 16 20.14 -19.67 -8.90
N THR A 17 19.96 -20.60 -9.82
CA THR A 17 18.66 -20.86 -10.46
C THR A 17 17.67 -21.45 -9.46
N ASP A 18 18.12 -22.38 -8.62
CA ASP A 18 17.31 -23.02 -7.59
C ASP A 18 16.96 -22.07 -6.45
N THR A 19 17.89 -21.20 -6.03
CA THR A 19 17.64 -20.17 -5.02
C THR A 19 16.63 -19.14 -5.50
N CYS A 20 16.75 -18.68 -6.75
CA CYS A 20 15.80 -17.75 -7.36
C CYS A 20 14.41 -18.40 -7.51
N ASN A 21 14.36 -19.67 -7.91
CA ASN A 21 13.10 -20.44 -7.98
C ASN A 21 12.47 -20.65 -6.60
N LEU A 22 13.25 -20.94 -5.56
CA LEU A 22 12.77 -21.06 -4.17
C LEU A 22 12.24 -19.74 -3.63
N PHE A 23 12.95 -18.64 -3.89
CA PHE A 23 12.52 -17.30 -3.49
C PHE A 23 11.20 -16.91 -4.16
N LEU A 24 11.06 -17.15 -5.47
CA LEU A 24 9.84 -16.90 -6.24
C LEU A 24 8.67 -17.83 -5.85
N LYS A 25 8.96 -19.04 -5.35
CA LYS A 25 7.94 -19.99 -4.87
C LYS A 25 7.55 -19.74 -3.40
N SER A 26 8.39 -19.05 -2.63
CA SER A 26 8.14 -18.71 -1.24
C SER A 26 7.24 -17.47 -1.12
N ARG A 27 6.51 -17.34 -0.01
CA ARG A 27 5.72 -16.14 0.27
C ARG A 27 6.60 -14.94 0.69
N SER A 28 7.93 -15.08 0.69
CA SER A 28 8.88 -14.07 1.16
C SER A 28 8.89 -12.82 0.27
N LEU A 29 8.92 -12.99 -1.05
CA LEU A 29 8.96 -11.86 -1.98
C LEU A 29 7.70 -10.99 -1.93
N PRO A 30 6.46 -11.53 -2.05
CA PRO A 30 5.28 -10.69 -1.86
C PRO A 30 5.27 -10.08 -0.45
N GLY A 31 5.70 -10.82 0.59
CA GLY A 31 5.86 -10.28 1.94
C GLY A 31 6.81 -9.07 2.02
N LEU A 32 7.97 -9.15 1.36
CA LEU A 32 8.96 -8.08 1.28
C LEU A 32 8.38 -6.84 0.58
N LEU A 33 7.68 -7.04 -0.54
CA LEU A 33 7.03 -5.95 -1.27
C LEU A 33 5.94 -5.26 -0.42
N LEU A 34 5.12 -6.03 0.31
CA LEU A 34 4.13 -5.47 1.25
C LEU A 34 4.80 -4.64 2.35
N PHE A 35 5.86 -5.19 2.96
CA PHE A 35 6.58 -4.51 4.03
C PHE A 35 7.18 -3.19 3.54
N ILE A 36 7.88 -3.22 2.40
CA ILE A 36 8.47 -2.01 1.80
C ILE A 36 7.37 -1.03 1.39
N ALA A 37 6.26 -1.48 0.81
CA ALA A 37 5.14 -0.60 0.47
C ALA A 37 4.62 0.14 1.70
N GLY A 38 4.34 -0.58 2.79
CA GLY A 38 3.89 0.03 4.04
C GLY A 38 4.92 0.99 4.64
N ALA A 39 6.21 0.63 4.63
CA ALA A 39 7.28 1.49 5.12
C ALA A 39 7.45 2.76 4.27
N VAL A 40 7.39 2.64 2.94
CA VAL A 40 7.42 3.78 2.01
C VAL A 40 6.24 4.71 2.26
N LEU A 41 5.03 4.17 2.39
CA LEU A 41 3.83 4.96 2.67
C LEU A 41 3.96 5.71 4.00
N LEU A 42 4.34 5.01 5.07
CA LEU A 42 4.51 5.62 6.39
C LEU A 42 5.56 6.74 6.38
N MET A 43 6.76 6.42 5.91
CA MET A 43 7.88 7.36 5.93
C MET A 43 7.67 8.50 4.95
N GLY A 44 7.06 8.24 3.79
CA GLY A 44 6.78 9.25 2.79
C GLY A 44 5.68 10.23 3.23
N ILE A 45 4.62 9.76 3.92
CA ILE A 45 3.63 10.65 4.53
C ILE A 45 4.28 11.57 5.57
N ILE A 46 5.05 11.01 6.50
CA ILE A 46 5.76 11.80 7.53
C ILE A 46 6.72 12.80 6.87
N THR A 47 7.43 12.39 5.83
CA THR A 47 8.37 13.27 5.12
C THR A 47 7.63 14.40 4.39
N ALA A 48 6.52 14.12 3.71
CA ALA A 48 5.70 15.15 3.08
C ALA A 48 5.17 16.14 4.11
N GLU A 49 4.71 15.66 5.26
CA GLU A 49 4.24 16.49 6.39
C GLU A 49 5.33 17.43 6.92
N ILE A 50 6.60 16.98 7.02
CA ILE A 50 7.73 17.83 7.43
C ILE A 50 7.91 19.04 6.49
N PHE A 51 7.64 18.87 5.19
CA PHE A 51 7.78 19.93 4.18
C PHE A 51 6.48 20.70 3.92
N TYR A 52 5.41 20.40 4.66
CA TYR A 52 4.16 21.15 4.57
C TYR A 52 4.26 22.46 5.38
N PRO A 53 3.67 23.58 4.92
CA PRO A 53 3.66 24.82 5.68
C PRO A 53 3.07 24.71 7.10
N ALA A 54 3.45 25.67 7.95
CA ALA A 54 2.88 25.80 9.28
C ALA A 54 1.34 25.95 9.21
N GLY A 55 0.63 25.18 10.04
CA GLY A 55 -0.84 25.13 10.08
C GLY A 55 -1.42 23.76 9.72
N TYR A 56 -0.63 22.85 9.13
CA TYR A 56 -1.02 21.46 8.99
C TYR A 56 -1.09 20.79 10.37
N THR A 57 -2.23 20.16 10.68
CA THR A 57 -2.42 19.47 11.96
C THR A 57 -3.04 18.11 11.76
N THR A 58 -2.69 17.18 12.66
CA THR A 58 -3.23 15.82 12.63
C THR A 58 -4.75 15.77 12.69
N ALA A 59 -5.40 16.73 13.36
CA ALA A 59 -6.86 16.76 13.50
C ALA A 59 -7.55 17.39 12.28
N HIS A 60 -7.04 18.52 11.79
CA HIS A 60 -7.77 19.36 10.82
C HIS A 60 -7.18 19.35 9.41
N SER A 61 -6.18 18.51 9.15
CA SER A 61 -5.58 18.38 7.83
C SER A 61 -5.54 16.92 7.42
N GLU A 62 -6.15 16.64 6.29
CA GLU A 62 -6.18 15.30 5.70
C GLU A 62 -4.78 14.92 5.23
N ILE A 63 -4.45 13.63 5.33
CA ILE A 63 -3.27 13.03 4.73
C ILE A 63 -3.22 13.39 3.24
N SER A 64 -4.34 13.35 2.53
CA SER A 64 -4.40 13.72 1.10
C SER A 64 -4.06 15.18 0.82
N ASP A 65 -4.24 16.09 1.79
CA ASP A 65 -3.89 17.50 1.62
C ASP A 65 -2.40 17.69 1.37
N LEU A 66 -1.56 16.73 1.81
CA LEU A 66 -0.12 16.70 1.55
C LEU A 66 0.19 16.68 0.05
N GLY A 67 -0.68 16.09 -0.78
CA GLY A 67 -0.60 16.05 -2.24
C GLY A 67 -1.22 17.29 -2.90
N ALA A 68 -2.45 17.63 -2.52
CA ALA A 68 -3.14 18.88 -2.84
C ALA A 68 -4.41 18.95 -2.00
N THR A 69 -4.82 20.14 -1.56
CA THR A 69 -6.08 20.32 -0.83
C THR A 69 -7.29 20.16 -1.75
N ARG A 70 -8.45 19.85 -1.15
CA ARG A 70 -9.71 19.68 -1.87
C ARG A 70 -10.18 20.98 -2.57
N PRO A 71 -10.85 20.88 -3.73
CA PRO A 71 -11.50 22.01 -4.41
C PRO A 71 -12.59 22.65 -3.55
N PRO A 72 -12.99 23.91 -3.81
CA PRO A 72 -12.67 24.71 -5.00
C PRO A 72 -11.31 25.44 -4.95
N ASP A 73 -10.81 25.74 -3.75
CA ASP A 73 -9.58 26.51 -3.54
C ASP A 73 -8.39 25.58 -3.29
N SER A 74 -8.14 24.68 -4.24
CA SER A 74 -7.05 23.71 -4.16
C SER A 74 -5.68 24.37 -4.17
N ILE A 75 -4.86 23.99 -3.20
CA ILE A 75 -3.49 24.46 -3.03
C ILE A 75 -2.58 23.24 -2.93
N SER A 76 -1.43 23.30 -3.58
CA SER A 76 -0.39 22.27 -3.51
C SER A 76 0.93 22.92 -3.11
N PHE A 77 1.57 22.38 -2.07
CA PHE A 77 2.83 22.90 -1.54
C PHE A 77 3.98 21.99 -1.94
N GLN A 78 5.03 22.57 -2.55
CA GLN A 78 6.24 21.85 -2.91
C GLN A 78 7.32 22.07 -1.84
N PRO A 79 8.10 21.04 -1.47
CA PRO A 79 8.17 19.71 -2.09
C PRO A 79 7.18 18.66 -1.51
N SER A 80 6.35 19.00 -0.52
CA SER A 80 5.41 18.06 0.12
C SER A 80 4.59 17.25 -0.90
N ALA A 81 3.95 17.94 -1.84
CA ALA A 81 3.08 17.32 -2.83
C ALA A 81 3.80 16.32 -3.73
N SER A 82 5.01 16.65 -4.21
CA SER A 82 5.80 15.71 -4.99
C SER A 82 6.18 14.47 -4.18
N ILE A 83 6.56 14.66 -2.91
CA ILE A 83 6.92 13.56 -2.01
C ILE A 83 5.72 12.65 -1.75
N PHE A 84 4.56 13.23 -1.41
CA PHE A 84 3.33 12.48 -1.17
C PHE A 84 2.88 11.70 -2.40
N ASN A 85 2.76 12.36 -3.55
CA ASN A 85 2.27 11.74 -4.78
C ASN A 85 3.21 10.62 -5.25
N ALA A 86 4.53 10.84 -5.20
CA ALA A 86 5.52 9.81 -5.53
C ALA A 86 5.45 8.63 -4.56
N THR A 87 5.27 8.90 -3.26
CA THR A 87 5.09 7.88 -2.23
C THR A 87 3.88 6.98 -2.53
N MET A 88 2.74 7.58 -2.89
CA MET A 88 1.53 6.85 -3.27
C MET A 88 1.76 6.03 -4.54
N ILE A 89 2.37 6.60 -5.59
CA ILE A 89 2.67 5.88 -6.83
C ILE A 89 3.57 4.66 -6.56
N ILE A 90 4.68 4.85 -5.84
CA ILE A 90 5.62 3.78 -5.53
C ILE A 90 4.97 2.71 -4.66
N GLY A 91 4.27 3.10 -3.60
CA GLY A 91 3.55 2.19 -2.71
C GLY A 91 2.50 1.36 -3.45
N GLY A 92 1.70 2.00 -4.31
CA GLY A 92 0.69 1.33 -5.14
C GLY A 92 1.30 0.33 -6.11
N LEU A 93 2.39 0.68 -6.79
CA LEU A 93 3.11 -0.22 -7.70
C LEU A 93 3.71 -1.43 -6.98
N LEU A 94 4.30 -1.23 -5.81
CA LEU A 94 4.83 -2.32 -4.98
C LEU A 94 3.71 -3.28 -4.56
N LEU A 95 2.55 -2.75 -4.17
CA LEU A 95 1.41 -3.57 -3.76
C LEU A 95 0.79 -4.34 -4.94
N LEU A 96 0.71 -3.73 -6.12
CA LEU A 96 0.30 -4.40 -7.35
C LEU A 96 1.26 -5.54 -7.73
N ALA A 97 2.57 -5.31 -7.63
CA ALA A 97 3.57 -6.33 -7.87
C ALA A 97 3.44 -7.49 -6.86
N ALA A 98 3.21 -7.19 -5.59
CA ALA A 98 2.94 -8.21 -4.56
C ALA A 98 1.70 -9.03 -4.91
N SER A 99 0.60 -8.38 -5.30
CA SER A 99 -0.65 -9.04 -5.72
C SER A 99 -0.44 -9.96 -6.92
N LEU A 100 0.31 -9.52 -7.93
CA LEU A 100 0.61 -10.31 -9.12
C LEU A 100 1.40 -11.58 -8.79
N ILE A 101 2.35 -11.49 -7.86
CA ILE A 101 3.12 -12.67 -7.41
C ILE A 101 2.23 -13.59 -6.57
N LEU A 102 1.33 -13.05 -5.74
CA LEU A 102 0.34 -13.84 -5.00
C LEU A 102 -0.61 -14.60 -5.94
N PHE A 103 -0.98 -13.99 -7.07
CA PHE A 103 -1.74 -14.65 -8.14
C PHE A 103 -0.99 -15.84 -8.73
N TRP A 104 0.29 -15.66 -9.08
CA TRP A 104 1.11 -16.74 -9.65
C TRP A 104 1.38 -17.88 -8.67
N THR A 105 1.45 -17.58 -7.37
CA THR A 105 1.60 -18.57 -6.29
C THR A 105 0.28 -19.22 -5.86
N LYS A 106 -0.79 -19.05 -6.65
CA LYS A 106 -2.12 -19.68 -6.44
C LYS A 106 -2.78 -19.29 -5.11
N THR A 107 -2.51 -18.08 -4.63
CA THR A 107 -3.30 -17.49 -3.53
C THR A 107 -4.77 -17.38 -3.96
N LYS A 108 -5.70 -17.49 -3.01
CA LYS A 108 -7.14 -17.41 -3.28
C LYS A 108 -7.47 -16.12 -4.04
N TRP A 109 -8.30 -16.24 -5.08
CA TRP A 109 -8.54 -15.15 -6.05
C TRP A 109 -9.06 -13.86 -5.40
N TYR A 110 -9.88 -13.94 -4.34
CA TYR A 110 -10.44 -12.76 -3.68
C TYR A 110 -9.39 -11.99 -2.87
N ILE A 111 -8.41 -12.68 -2.27
CA ILE A 111 -7.27 -12.04 -1.59
C ILE A 111 -6.45 -11.26 -2.62
N VAL A 112 -6.13 -11.90 -3.75
CA VAL A 112 -5.41 -11.27 -4.86
C VAL A 112 -6.18 -10.05 -5.39
N LEU A 113 -7.49 -10.19 -5.61
CA LEU A 113 -8.35 -9.12 -6.08
C LEU A 113 -8.30 -7.92 -5.13
N PHE A 114 -8.54 -8.11 -3.83
CA PHE A 114 -8.52 -7.00 -2.89
C PHE A 114 -7.15 -6.33 -2.82
N PHE A 115 -6.04 -7.07 -2.81
CA PHE A 115 -4.70 -6.48 -2.84
C PHE A 115 -4.45 -5.67 -4.11
N ALA A 116 -4.93 -6.17 -5.26
CA ALA A 116 -4.83 -5.45 -6.52
C ALA A 116 -5.65 -4.15 -6.49
N LEU A 117 -6.88 -4.20 -5.97
CA LEU A 117 -7.74 -3.01 -5.82
C LEU A 117 -7.13 -1.96 -4.89
N VAL A 118 -6.52 -2.37 -3.78
CA VAL A 118 -5.79 -1.45 -2.89
C VAL A 118 -4.62 -0.81 -3.64
N GLY A 119 -3.83 -1.62 -4.37
CA GLY A 119 -2.67 -1.11 -5.09
C GLY A 119 -3.07 -0.13 -6.18
N THR A 120 -4.14 -0.43 -6.92
CA THR A 120 -4.76 0.47 -7.90
C THR A 120 -5.29 1.75 -7.25
N GLY A 121 -5.95 1.63 -6.10
CA GLY A 121 -6.43 2.76 -5.31
C GLY A 121 -5.30 3.71 -4.91
N ILE A 122 -4.26 3.19 -4.25
CA ILE A 122 -3.11 3.97 -3.77
C ILE A 122 -2.38 4.61 -4.96
N LEU A 123 -2.14 3.86 -6.04
CA LEU A 123 -1.55 4.39 -7.27
C LEU A 123 -2.38 5.55 -7.84
N GLY A 124 -3.70 5.37 -7.89
CA GLY A 124 -4.63 6.38 -8.37
C GLY A 124 -4.62 7.66 -7.52
N VAL A 125 -4.54 7.55 -6.20
CA VAL A 125 -4.40 8.71 -5.30
C VAL A 125 -3.14 9.53 -5.62
N GLY A 126 -2.03 8.87 -5.95
CA GLY A 126 -0.80 9.57 -6.33
C GLY A 126 -0.83 10.18 -7.74
N LEU A 127 -1.57 9.57 -8.68
CA LEU A 127 -1.73 10.08 -10.05
C LEU A 127 -2.77 11.21 -10.15
N PHE A 128 -3.75 11.21 -9.26
CA PHE A 128 -4.83 12.18 -9.19
C PHE A 128 -4.84 12.79 -7.79
N PRO A 129 -4.04 13.85 -7.54
CA PRO A 129 -3.99 14.53 -6.24
C PRO A 129 -5.33 15.19 -5.88
N GLY A 130 -5.43 15.72 -4.67
CA GLY A 130 -6.70 16.20 -4.10
C GLY A 130 -7.41 17.30 -4.90
N ASP A 131 -6.72 18.00 -5.80
CA ASP A 131 -7.27 18.98 -6.73
C ASP A 131 -8.17 18.36 -7.82
N ASN A 132 -8.09 17.04 -8.03
CA ASN A 132 -8.96 16.32 -8.93
C ASN A 132 -10.30 15.91 -8.27
N VAL A 133 -11.33 16.72 -8.46
CA VAL A 133 -12.69 16.54 -7.88
C VAL A 133 -13.33 15.15 -8.08
N PHE A 134 -12.95 14.43 -9.13
CA PHE A 134 -13.63 13.18 -9.51
C PHE A 134 -12.78 11.95 -9.21
N PHE A 135 -11.54 11.92 -9.73
CA PHE A 135 -10.72 10.72 -9.65
C PHE A 135 -10.11 10.53 -8.25
N HIS A 136 -9.71 11.61 -7.58
CA HIS A 136 -9.12 11.50 -6.25
C HIS A 136 -10.03 10.81 -5.23
N PRO A 137 -11.27 11.30 -4.97
CA PRO A 137 -12.15 10.64 -4.00
C PRO A 137 -12.54 9.22 -4.42
N LEU A 138 -12.64 8.93 -5.72
CA LEU A 138 -12.92 7.59 -6.23
C LEU A 138 -11.80 6.60 -5.86
N PHE A 139 -10.53 6.97 -6.09
CA PHE A 139 -9.39 6.12 -5.78
C PHE A 139 -9.10 6.05 -4.28
N ALA A 140 -9.36 7.12 -3.52
CA ALA A 140 -9.31 7.09 -2.05
C ALA A 140 -10.35 6.11 -1.48
N LEU A 141 -11.60 6.18 -1.93
CA LEU A 141 -12.65 5.27 -1.49
C LEU A 141 -12.35 3.81 -1.89
N LEU A 142 -11.85 3.60 -3.12
CA LEU A 142 -11.39 2.29 -3.57
C LEU A 142 -10.31 1.75 -2.63
N THR A 143 -9.31 2.55 -2.29
CA THR A 143 -8.21 2.19 -1.36
C THR A 143 -8.76 1.76 -0.01
N PHE A 144 -9.62 2.57 0.60
CA PHE A 144 -10.07 2.34 1.97
C PHE A 144 -11.03 1.15 2.10
N ILE A 145 -12.01 1.03 1.20
CA ILE A 145 -12.93 -0.12 1.21
C ILE A 145 -12.18 -1.41 0.92
N SER A 146 -11.42 -1.44 -0.19
CA SER A 146 -10.70 -2.66 -0.57
C SER A 146 -9.60 -3.00 0.43
N GLY A 147 -8.98 -2.00 1.08
CA GLY A 147 -7.94 -2.19 2.10
C GLY A 147 -8.48 -2.81 3.37
N GLY A 148 -9.62 -2.31 3.86
CA GLY A 148 -10.29 -2.91 5.01
C GLY A 148 -10.67 -4.36 4.74
N LEU A 149 -11.22 -4.65 3.56
CA LEU A 149 -11.55 -6.01 3.14
C LEU A 149 -10.29 -6.88 2.94
N ALA A 150 -9.23 -6.36 2.32
CA ALA A 150 -7.94 -7.03 2.15
C ALA A 150 -7.35 -7.46 3.50
N ALA A 151 -7.38 -6.55 4.47
CA ALA A 151 -6.91 -6.81 5.82
C ALA A 151 -7.71 -7.91 6.51
N ILE A 152 -9.04 -7.86 6.40
CA ILE A 152 -9.93 -8.92 6.91
C ILE A 152 -9.61 -10.26 6.26
N VAL A 153 -9.67 -10.36 4.92
CA VAL A 153 -9.48 -11.66 4.23
C VAL A 153 -8.06 -12.22 4.37
N SER A 154 -7.07 -11.37 4.69
CA SER A 154 -5.70 -11.82 4.96
C SER A 154 -5.56 -12.67 6.22
N PHE A 155 -6.60 -12.75 7.06
CA PHE A 155 -6.63 -13.67 8.21
C PHE A 155 -6.32 -15.12 7.81
N GLU A 156 -6.72 -15.52 6.60
CA GLU A 156 -6.48 -16.87 6.06
C GLU A 156 -5.04 -17.12 5.62
N MET A 157 -4.23 -16.06 5.52
CA MET A 157 -2.82 -16.15 5.15
C MET A 157 -1.91 -16.39 6.36
N THR A 158 -2.45 -16.23 7.57
CA THR A 158 -1.69 -16.24 8.84
C THR A 158 -2.35 -17.17 9.86
N HIS A 159 -1.77 -17.26 11.06
CA HIS A 159 -2.30 -18.07 12.16
C HIS A 159 -2.63 -17.18 13.38
N PRO A 160 -3.62 -17.54 14.22
CA PRO A 160 -3.88 -16.86 15.48
C PRO A 160 -2.65 -16.87 16.41
N PRO A 161 -2.47 -15.84 17.27
CA PRO A 161 -3.37 -14.70 17.46
C PRO A 161 -3.22 -13.60 16.40
N PHE A 162 -2.15 -13.62 15.59
CA PHE A 162 -1.83 -12.56 14.64
C PHE A 162 -2.92 -12.37 13.56
N ALA A 163 -3.55 -13.45 13.12
CA ALA A 163 -4.69 -13.39 12.19
C ALA A 163 -5.83 -12.47 12.67
N TYR A 164 -6.14 -12.50 13.96
CA TYR A 164 -7.19 -11.65 14.54
C TYR A 164 -6.78 -10.19 14.61
N LEU A 165 -5.50 -9.91 14.84
CA LEU A 165 -4.97 -8.55 14.83
C LEU A 165 -5.12 -7.93 13.42
N LEU A 166 -4.73 -8.65 12.36
CA LEU A 166 -4.87 -8.16 10.99
C LEU A 166 -6.34 -7.91 10.61
N ALA A 167 -7.24 -8.82 10.98
CA ALA A 167 -8.66 -8.65 10.73
C ALA A 167 -9.23 -7.43 11.48
N LEU A 168 -8.82 -7.23 12.74
CA LEU A 168 -9.22 -6.07 13.53
C LEU A 168 -8.78 -4.75 12.90
N LEU A 169 -7.57 -4.66 12.34
CA LEU A 169 -7.11 -3.46 11.63
C LEU A 169 -8.03 -3.13 10.45
N GLY A 170 -8.44 -4.14 9.68
CA GLY A 170 -9.40 -3.95 8.60
C GLY A 170 -10.78 -3.51 9.06
N VAL A 171 -11.27 -4.07 10.18
CA VAL A 171 -12.53 -3.65 10.81
C VAL A 171 -12.46 -2.20 11.28
N ILE A 172 -11.35 -1.78 11.91
CA ILE A 172 -11.14 -0.39 12.34
C ILE A 172 -11.20 0.54 11.12
N THR A 173 -10.49 0.24 10.03
CA THR A 173 -10.52 1.04 8.81
C THR A 173 -11.95 1.21 8.28
N LEU A 174 -12.71 0.12 8.12
CA LEU A 174 -14.08 0.19 7.59
C LEU A 174 -15.02 0.90 8.57
N PHE A 175 -14.85 0.69 9.87
CA PHE A 175 -15.67 1.34 10.89
C PHE A 175 -15.48 2.86 10.86
N PHE A 176 -14.25 3.36 10.87
CA PHE A 176 -14.02 4.80 10.77
C PHE A 176 -14.45 5.38 9.42
N LEU A 177 -14.34 4.62 8.33
CA LEU A 177 -14.80 5.05 7.01
C LEU A 177 -16.32 5.25 6.97
N PHE A 178 -17.10 4.24 7.37
CA PHE A 178 -18.56 4.28 7.26
C PHE A 178 -19.24 5.12 8.34
N PHE A 179 -18.57 5.35 9.47
CA PHE A 179 -19.06 6.20 10.56
C PHE A 179 -18.32 7.54 10.63
N SER A 180 -17.65 7.96 9.55
CA SER A 180 -16.88 9.21 9.53
C SER A 180 -17.66 10.46 9.98
N PRO A 181 -18.98 10.64 9.68
CA PRO A 181 -19.71 11.83 10.17
C PRO A 181 -19.84 11.87 11.71
N VAL A 182 -19.72 10.73 12.39
CA VAL A 182 -19.73 10.66 13.85
C VAL A 182 -18.36 11.04 14.43
N PHE A 183 -17.28 10.71 13.73
CA PHE A 183 -15.91 10.91 14.20
C PHE A 183 -15.32 12.26 13.81
N ILE A 184 -15.72 12.83 12.67
CA ILE A 184 -15.25 14.15 12.22
C ILE A 184 -15.44 15.24 13.29
N PRO A 185 -16.59 15.35 13.99
CA PRO A 185 -16.75 16.33 15.08
C PRO A 185 -15.84 16.11 16.28
N ILE A 186 -15.27 14.92 16.45
CA ILE A 186 -14.47 14.50 17.63
C ILE A 186 -12.98 14.55 17.33
N LEU A 187 -12.57 14.05 16.16
CA LEU A 187 -11.19 13.86 15.74
C LEU A 187 -10.75 14.83 14.65
N GLY A 188 -11.70 15.56 14.05
CA GLY A 188 -11.52 16.30 12.81
C GLY A 188 -11.42 15.38 11.59
N ASP A 189 -11.46 15.98 10.40
CA ASP A 189 -11.35 15.26 9.12
C ASP A 189 -10.02 14.50 9.03
N GLY A 190 -8.92 15.19 9.34
CA GLY A 190 -7.57 14.61 9.31
C GLY A 190 -7.34 13.50 10.34
N GLY A 191 -7.95 13.62 11.52
CA GLY A 191 -7.86 12.58 12.54
C GLY A 191 -8.67 11.35 12.12
N THR A 192 -9.87 11.56 11.61
CA THR A 192 -10.75 10.49 11.11
C THR A 192 -10.09 9.73 9.97
N GLU A 193 -9.53 10.44 8.99
CA GLU A 193 -8.83 9.82 7.86
C GLU A 193 -7.62 8.97 8.31
N ARG A 194 -6.84 9.42 9.30
CA ARG A 194 -5.72 8.62 9.85
C ARG A 194 -6.19 7.31 10.46
N PHE A 195 -7.35 7.28 11.12
CA PHE A 195 -7.95 6.02 11.61
C PHE A 195 -8.50 5.14 10.48
N VAL A 196 -8.74 5.68 9.29
CA VAL A 196 -9.04 4.90 8.10
C VAL A 196 -7.74 4.36 7.46
N ALA A 197 -6.72 5.20 7.28
CA ALA A 197 -5.52 4.90 6.51
C ALA A 197 -4.42 4.15 7.28
N TYR A 198 -4.07 4.57 8.50
CA TYR A 198 -2.93 4.02 9.23
C TYR A 198 -3.10 2.54 9.62
N PRO A 199 -4.29 2.02 9.97
CA PRO A 199 -4.45 0.59 10.18
C PRO A 199 -4.09 -0.25 8.94
N LEU A 200 -4.30 0.28 7.72
CA LEU A 200 -3.89 -0.39 6.49
C LEU A 200 -2.36 -0.40 6.33
N ILE A 201 -1.70 0.70 6.68
CA ILE A 201 -0.23 0.78 6.67
C ILE A 201 0.37 -0.23 7.66
N ILE A 202 -0.17 -0.27 8.89
CA ILE A 202 0.24 -1.22 9.92
C ILE A 202 -0.02 -2.65 9.44
N TRP A 203 -1.17 -2.90 8.80
CA TRP A 203 -1.49 -4.20 8.22
C TRP A 203 -0.48 -4.62 7.13
N MET A 204 -0.12 -3.73 6.21
CA MET A 204 0.88 -4.01 5.17
C MET A 204 2.24 -4.39 5.76
N ILE A 205 2.72 -3.61 6.72
CA ILE A 205 3.99 -3.87 7.41
C ILE A 205 3.92 -5.19 8.18
N GLY A 206 2.85 -5.39 8.95
CA GLY A 206 2.66 -6.59 9.79
C GLY A 206 2.55 -7.87 8.96
N LEU A 207 1.65 -7.89 7.98
CA LEU A 207 1.49 -9.03 7.08
C LEU A 207 2.76 -9.29 6.28
N GLY A 208 3.40 -8.23 5.78
CA GLY A 208 4.67 -8.33 5.06
C GLY A 208 5.75 -9.00 5.90
N GLY A 209 5.98 -8.51 7.12
CA GLY A 209 6.92 -9.10 8.07
C GLY A 209 6.62 -10.56 8.40
N TYR A 210 5.35 -10.91 8.59
CA TYR A 210 4.94 -12.29 8.85
C TYR A 210 5.26 -13.23 7.68
N LEU A 211 4.98 -12.82 6.44
CA LEU A 211 5.23 -13.63 5.25
C LEU A 211 6.72 -13.83 4.96
N ILE A 212 7.54 -12.81 5.25
CA ILE A 212 9.01 -12.91 5.22
C ILE A 212 9.48 -13.97 6.24
N GLY A 213 9.06 -13.83 7.51
CA GLY A 213 9.52 -14.70 8.60
C GLY A 213 9.12 -16.17 8.45
N LYS A 214 7.98 -16.47 7.82
CA LYS A 214 7.53 -17.86 7.58
C LYS A 214 8.29 -18.57 6.45
N SER A 215 9.03 -17.82 5.64
CA SER A 215 9.73 -18.34 4.47
C SER A 215 11.23 -18.57 4.72
N GLY A 216 11.72 -18.19 5.92
CA GLY A 216 13.08 -18.46 6.38
C GLY A 216 13.19 -19.71 7.25
#